data_AF-A0A1V4XVU2-F1
#
_entry.id   AF-A0A1V4XVU2-F1
#
_cell.length_a   1.000
_cell.length_b   1.000
_cell.length_c   1.000
_cell.angle_alpha   90.00
_cell.angle_beta   90.00
_cell.angle_gamma   90.00
#
_symmetry.space_group_name_H-M   'P 1'
#
loop_
_entity.id
_entity.type
_entity.pdbx_description
1 polymer ?
#
loop_
_entity_poly.entity_id
_entity_poly.type
_entity_poly.pdbx_seq_one_letter_code
_entity_poly.pdbx_strand_id
1 'polypeptide(L)'
;MRVMTVKKDNTTIVIQSPWLSRVDAARYLDISLSEFLRTVADRCPHRSFGNRRKYHVHDLDRFDPNKTTTGYIENGKASPSQS
;
A
#
# COMPACT_ATOMS: atom_id res chain seq x y z
N MET A 1 -6.34 8.25 -14.03
CA MET A 1 -5.47 8.21 -12.84
C MET A 1 -6.38 7.92 -11.64
N ARG A 2 -6.19 6.81 -10.91
CA ARG A 2 -7.03 6.47 -9.74
C ARG A 2 -6.27 6.86 -8.46
N VAL A 3 -6.85 7.75 -7.66
CA VAL A 3 -6.31 8.14 -6.35
C VAL A 3 -6.94 7.22 -5.31
N MET A 4 -6.14 6.43 -4.63
CA MET A 4 -6.60 5.50 -3.59
C MET A 4 -6.25 6.07 -2.22
N THR A 5 -7.24 6.16 -1.34
CA THR A 5 -7.04 6.64 0.03
C THR A 5 -7.06 5.44 0.96
N VAL A 6 -5.92 5.11 1.56
CA VAL A 6 -5.81 4.05 2.57
C VAL A 6 -5.91 4.72 3.93
N LYS A 7 -6.95 4.38 4.70
CA LYS A 7 -7.04 4.72 6.13
C LYS A 7 -6.58 3.52 6.95
N LYS A 8 -5.47 3.69 7.68
CA LYS A 8 -5.02 2.73 8.70
C LYS A 8 -4.84 3.50 10.01
N ASP A 9 -5.65 3.13 11.00
CA ASP A 9 -5.74 3.71 12.36
C ASP A 9 -6.00 5.22 12.41
N ASN A 10 -4.96 6.05 12.25
CA ASN A 10 -5.05 7.52 12.27
C ASN A 10 -4.28 8.19 11.12
N THR A 11 -3.76 7.40 10.18
CA THR A 11 -2.97 7.88 9.04
C THR A 11 -3.74 7.66 7.74
N THR A 12 -3.93 8.75 7.00
CA THR A 12 -4.52 8.73 5.66
C THR A 12 -3.40 8.78 4.63
N ILE A 13 -3.15 7.67 3.93
CA ILE A 13 -2.15 7.61 2.86
C ILE A 13 -2.88 7.82 1.52
N VAL A 14 -2.60 8.94 0.85
CA VAL A 14 -3.10 9.22 -0.50
C VAL A 14 -2.15 8.59 -1.51
N ILE A 15 -2.54 7.43 -2.03
CA ILE A 15 -1.81 6.70 -3.05
C ILE A 15 -2.27 7.19 -4.43
N GLN A 16 -1.49 8.08 -5.04
CA GLN A 16 -1.74 8.59 -6.40
C GLN A 16 -1.27 7.64 -7.51
N SER A 17 -0.50 6.61 -7.15
CA SER A 17 0.06 5.61 -8.05
C SER A 17 0.12 4.26 -7.35
N PRO A 18 -0.28 3.15 -8.02
CA PRO A 18 -0.23 1.82 -7.40
C PRO A 18 1.21 1.33 -7.16
N TRP A 19 2.22 2.09 -7.61
CA TRP A 19 3.64 1.85 -7.38
C TRP A 19 4.19 2.75 -6.27
N LEU A 20 4.39 2.17 -5.10
CA LEU A 20 4.88 2.83 -3.89
C LEU A 20 6.40 2.84 -3.80
N SER A 21 6.96 3.91 -3.21
CA SER A 21 8.38 3.93 -2.84
C SER A 21 8.65 2.97 -1.66
N ARG A 22 9.91 2.70 -1.33
CA ARG A 22 10.27 1.90 -0.14
C ARG A 22 9.63 2.43 1.15
N VAL A 23 9.59 3.76 1.29
CA VAL A 23 9.04 4.43 2.48
C VAL A 23 7.53 4.29 2.51
N ASP A 24 6.86 4.53 1.38
CA ASP A 24 5.40 4.42 1.31
C ASP A 24 4.93 2.97 1.43
N ALA A 25 5.70 2.02 0.90
CA ALA A 25 5.44 0.59 1.03
C ALA A 25 5.58 0.09 2.48
N ALA A 26 6.61 0.55 3.21
CA ALA A 26 6.74 0.25 4.64
C ALA A 26 5.57 0.82 5.45
N ARG A 27 5.17 2.06 5.17
CA ARG A 27 3.98 2.69 5.77
C ARG A 27 2.68 1.97 5.43
N TYR A 28 2.55 1.49 4.20
CA TYR A 28 1.38 0.72 3.76
C TYR A 28 1.23 -0.57 4.58
N LEU A 29 2.33 -1.29 4.78
CA LEU A 29 2.38 -2.51 5.58
C LEU A 29 2.35 -2.26 7.10
N ASP A 30 2.40 -1.01 7.53
CA ASP A 30 2.50 -0.61 8.94
C ASP A 30 3.71 -1.22 9.67
N ILE A 31 4.85 -1.23 8.99
CA ILE A 31 6.13 -1.70 9.54
C ILE A 31 7.20 -0.62 9.41
N SER A 32 8.26 -0.74 10.21
CA SER A 32 9.41 0.16 10.09
C SER A 32 10.12 -0.03 8.74
N LEU A 33 10.74 1.04 8.22
CA LEU A 33 11.51 0.95 6.97
C LEU A 33 12.63 -0.11 7.07
N SER A 34 13.30 -0.20 8.21
CA SER A 34 14.34 -1.21 8.46
C SER A 34 13.78 -2.62 8.38
N GLU A 35 12.60 -2.86 8.93
CA GLU A 35 11.93 -4.15 8.85
C GLU A 35 11.52 -4.46 7.41
N PHE A 36 10.91 -3.49 6.71
CA PHE A 36 10.58 -3.63 5.30
C PHE A 36 11.78 -4.03 4.44
N LEU A 37 12.93 -3.37 4.65
CA LEU A 37 14.16 -3.67 3.93
C LEU A 37 14.68 -5.09 4.22
N ARG A 38 14.47 -5.59 5.44
CA ARG A 38 14.95 -6.91 5.88
C ARG A 38 14.04 -8.06 5.46
N THR A 39 12.72 -7.85 5.42
CA THR A 39 11.74 -8.94 5.28
C THR A 39 10.97 -8.91 3.96
N VAL A 40 10.73 -7.72 3.41
CA VAL A 40 9.84 -7.52 2.23
C VAL A 40 10.63 -7.11 0.99
N ALA A 41 11.60 -6.20 1.08
CA ALA A 41 12.22 -5.57 -0.08
C ALA A 41 12.91 -6.55 -1.06
N ASP A 42 13.48 -7.64 -0.55
CA ASP A 42 14.13 -8.67 -1.37
C ASP A 42 13.17 -9.78 -1.83
N ARG A 43 12.00 -9.93 -1.18
CA ARG A 43 11.01 -10.98 -1.49
C ARG A 43 9.86 -10.46 -2.35
N CYS A 44 9.52 -9.18 -2.22
CA CYS A 44 8.45 -8.54 -2.96
C CYS A 44 8.93 -8.18 -4.36
N PRO A 45 8.18 -8.54 -5.42
CA PRO A 45 8.40 -8.03 -6.76
C PRO A 45 8.50 -6.50 -6.73
N HIS A 46 9.48 -5.97 -7.44
CA HIS A 46 9.69 -4.54 -7.57
C HIS A 46 9.94 -4.17 -9.03
N ARG A 47 9.61 -2.93 -9.37
CA ARG A 47 9.91 -2.35 -10.66
C ARG A 47 10.88 -1.18 -10.49
N SER A 48 11.88 -1.13 -11.35
CA SER A 48 12.82 -0.03 -11.40
C SER A 48 12.19 1.15 -12.14
N PHE A 49 12.15 2.30 -11.48
CA PHE A 49 11.79 3.59 -12.06
C PHE A 49 13.01 4.49 -11.99
N GLY A 50 13.88 4.40 -13.00
CA GLY A 50 15.22 4.98 -12.96
C GLY A 50 16.04 4.34 -11.84
N ASN A 51 16.64 5.16 -10.97
CA ASN A 51 17.47 4.69 -9.86
C ASN A 51 16.67 4.31 -8.58
N ARG A 52 15.33 4.31 -8.66
CA ARG A 52 14.45 4.03 -7.51
C ARG A 52 13.67 2.74 -7.74
N ARG A 53 13.64 1.86 -6.73
CA ARG A 53 12.75 0.69 -6.71
C ARG A 53 11.37 1.10 -6.21
N LYS A 54 10.33 0.68 -6.92
CA LYS A 54 8.93 0.82 -6.49
C LYS A 54 8.24 -0.53 -6.40
N TYR A 55 7.30 -0.65 -5.48
CA TYR A 55 6.58 -1.87 -5.17
C TYR A 55 5.10 -1.67 -5.45
N HIS A 56 4.45 -2.66 -6.06
CA HIS A 56 3.04 -2.56 -6.37
C HIS A 56 2.20 -2.89 -5.15
N VAL A 57 1.12 -2.13 -4.89
CA VAL A 57 0.21 -2.35 -3.75
C VAL A 57 -0.30 -3.79 -3.69
N HIS A 58 -0.67 -4.37 -4.83
CA HIS A 58 -1.14 -5.76 -4.92
C HIS A 58 -0.09 -6.79 -4.51
N ASP A 59 1.19 -6.53 -4.79
CA ASP A 59 2.28 -7.42 -4.38
C ASP A 59 2.55 -7.27 -2.88
N LEU A 60 2.46 -6.04 -2.36
CA LEU A 60 2.60 -5.73 -0.93
C LEU A 60 1.49 -6.39 -0.09
N ASP A 61 0.25 -6.45 -0.58
CA ASP A 61 -0.86 -7.11 0.12
C ASP A 61 -0.58 -8.59 0.47
N ARG A 62 0.36 -9.25 -0.23
CA ARG A 62 0.79 -10.62 0.06
C ARG A 62 1.67 -10.72 1.31
N PHE A 63 2.28 -9.61 1.72
CA PHE A 63 3.18 -9.49 2.86
C PHE A 63 2.52 -8.78 4.05
N ASP A 64 1.27 -8.33 3.92
CA ASP A 64 0.56 -7.70 5.04
C ASP A 64 0.20 -8.76 6.10
N PRO A 65 0.79 -8.68 7.31
CA PRO A 65 0.51 -9.63 8.39
C PRO A 65 -0.87 -9.43 9.00
N ASN A 66 -1.47 -8.25 8.81
CA ASN A 66 -2.77 -7.85 9.31
C ASN A 66 -3.74 -7.76 8.13
N LYS A 67 -4.11 -8.91 7.55
CA LYS A 67 -5.16 -9.08 6.53
C LYS A 67 -6.57 -8.57 6.96
N THR A 68 -6.66 -7.60 7.86
CA THR A 68 -7.80 -6.71 8.01
C THR A 68 -8.05 -6.09 6.65
N THR A 69 -9.11 -6.54 5.97
CA THR A 69 -9.64 -6.00 4.72
C THR A 69 -9.38 -4.49 4.64
N THR A 70 -8.34 -4.09 3.90
CA THR A 70 -8.13 -2.67 3.59
C THR A 70 -9.31 -2.27 2.73
N GLY A 71 -10.30 -1.62 3.35
CA GLY A 71 -11.41 -1.03 2.64
C GLY A 71 -10.85 0.03 1.70
N TYR A 72 -10.79 -0.30 0.40
CA TYR A 72 -10.46 0.67 -0.62
C TYR A 72 -11.58 1.72 -0.63
N ILE A 73 -11.32 2.90 -0.07
CA ILE A 73 -12.27 4.00 -0.14
C ILE A 73 -12.11 4.63 -1.52
N GLU A 74 -12.87 4.11 -2.49
CA GLU A 74 -13.08 4.76 -3.77
C GLU A 74 -13.82 6.07 -3.49
N ASN A 75 -13.10 7.20 -3.51
CA ASN A 75 -13.71 8.51 -3.60
C ASN A 75 -14.41 8.62 -4.96
N GLY A 76 -15.66 8.15 -5.03
CA GLY A 76 -16.40 8.13 -6.28
C GLY A 76 -17.77 7.44 -6.32
N LYS A 77 -18.26 6.81 -5.24
CA LYS A 77 -19.68 6.64 -4.88
C LYS A 77 -19.76 5.65 -3.72
N ALA A 78 -20.25 6.10 -2.57
CA ALA A 78 -20.78 5.19 -1.57
C ALA A 78 -21.93 4.40 -2.23
N SER A 79 -21.76 3.10 -2.46
CA SER A 79 -22.88 2.20 -2.72
C SER A 79 -23.58 1.97 -1.37
N PRO A 80 -24.82 2.44 -1.17
CA PRO A 80 -25.57 2.13 0.03
C PRO A 80 -25.92 0.64 -0.01
N SER A 81 -25.33 -0.14 0.88
CA SER A 81 -25.76 -1.52 1.11
C SER A 81 -26.51 -1.56 2.44
N GLN A 82 -27.79 -1.20 2.45
CA GLN A 82 -28.73 -1.61 3.52
C GLN A 82 -30.18 -1.59 3.01
N SER A 83 -30.75 -2.77 2.77
CA SER A 83 -31.82 -3.34 3.60
C SER A 83 -31.93 -4.84 3.31
#